data_AF-A0A2G6EZI7-F1
#
_entry.id   AF-A0A2G6EZI7-F1
#
_cell.length_a   1.000
_cell.length_b   1.000
_cell.length_c   1.000
_cell.angle_alpha   90.00
_cell.angle_beta   90.00
_cell.angle_gamma   90.00
#
_symmetry.space_group_name_H-M   'P 1'
#
loop_
_entity.id
_entity.type
_entity.pdbx_description
1 polymer ?
#
loop_
_entity_poly.entity_id
_entity_poly.type
_entity_poly.pdbx_seq_one_letter_code
_entity_poly.pdbx_strand_id
1 'polypeptide(L)'
;TLIADENSNNPIKTLFESLLIFNEHFKENHAPKYQLKKYFPKVYEEIYKRKFELITNAIKKNLKQGIAQGYYREDIHQDIIARFYYAGMSAIKDYDIFSSEAYKPAQIMTTYTIYHIRAIATPKGLNTLEKYLSEHEL
;
A
#
# COMPACT_ATOMS: atom_id res chain seq x y z
N THR A 1 -11.50 0.22 -16.96
CA THR A 1 -11.04 1.60 -16.79
C THR A 1 -11.39 2.07 -15.39
N LEU A 2 -10.54 1.73 -14.41
CA LEU A 2 -10.63 2.26 -13.05
C LEU A 2 -9.54 3.31 -12.98
N ILE A 3 -9.90 4.53 -13.39
CA ILE A 3 -9.06 5.70 -13.18
C ILE A 3 -9.15 5.92 -11.68
N ALA A 4 -8.06 5.63 -10.95
CA ALA A 4 -7.83 6.27 -9.65
C ALA A 4 -8.12 7.75 -9.89
N ASP A 5 -9.06 8.32 -9.15
CA ASP A 5 -9.48 9.69 -9.36
C ASP A 5 -8.25 10.60 -9.12
N GLU A 6 -7.50 10.90 -10.17
CA GLU A 6 -6.30 11.76 -10.10
C GLU A 6 -6.70 13.18 -9.66
N ASN A 7 -8.01 13.49 -9.64
CA ASN A 7 -8.62 14.70 -9.11
C ASN A 7 -9.16 14.56 -7.68
N SER A 8 -9.02 13.40 -7.03
CA SER A 8 -9.21 13.29 -5.59
C SER A 8 -8.14 14.14 -4.90
N ASN A 9 -8.52 15.34 -4.48
CA ASN A 9 -7.68 16.23 -3.68
C ASN A 9 -7.53 15.70 -2.23
N ASN A 10 -7.82 14.41 -2.00
CA ASN A 10 -7.85 13.76 -0.70
C ASN A 10 -6.77 12.65 -0.63
N PRO A 11 -5.63 12.92 0.01
CA PRO A 11 -4.52 12.00 0.13
C PRO A 11 -4.86 10.64 0.75
N ILE A 12 -5.86 10.56 1.65
CA ILE A 12 -6.30 9.30 2.25
C ILE A 12 -6.95 8.40 1.20
N LYS A 13 -7.92 8.94 0.45
CA LYS A 13 -8.64 8.22 -0.60
C LYS A 13 -7.70 7.78 -1.72
N THR A 14 -6.86 8.71 -2.20
CA THR A 14 -5.89 8.43 -3.25
C THR A 14 -4.90 7.33 -2.85
N LEU A 15 -4.42 7.34 -1.59
CA LEU A 15 -3.53 6.29 -1.09
C LEU A 15 -4.26 4.94 -1.07
N PHE A 16 -5.46 4.90 -0.48
CA PHE A 16 -6.25 3.68 -0.36
C PHE A 16 -6.56 3.03 -1.71
N GLU A 17 -7.05 3.82 -2.67
CA GLU A 17 -7.41 3.36 -4.01
C GLU A 17 -6.18 2.96 -4.83
N SER A 18 -5.11 3.77 -4.79
CA SER A 18 -3.88 3.46 -5.54
C SER A 18 -3.25 2.16 -5.06
N LEU A 19 -3.29 1.90 -3.74
CA LEU A 19 -2.70 0.70 -3.16
C LEU A 19 -3.55 -0.55 -3.41
N LEU A 20 -4.88 -0.43 -3.42
CA LEU A 20 -5.77 -1.53 -3.79
C LEU A 20 -5.61 -1.89 -5.27
N ILE A 21 -5.67 -0.90 -6.17
CA ILE A 21 -5.51 -1.09 -7.63
C ILE A 21 -4.13 -1.67 -7.95
N PHE A 22 -3.08 -1.14 -7.34
CA PHE A 22 -1.73 -1.66 -7.53
C PHE A 22 -1.66 -3.14 -7.14
N ASN A 23 -2.25 -3.54 -6.01
CA ASN A 23 -2.19 -4.95 -5.60
C ASN A 23 -3.09 -5.89 -6.42
N GLU A 24 -4.23 -5.42 -6.94
CA GLU A 24 -5.03 -6.22 -7.87
C GLU A 24 -4.30 -6.49 -9.18
N HIS A 25 -3.63 -5.48 -9.74
CA HIS A 25 -2.80 -5.64 -10.94
C HIS A 25 -1.53 -6.46 -10.68
N PHE A 26 -1.05 -6.50 -9.44
CA PHE A 26 0.09 -7.30 -8.98
C PHE A 26 -0.33 -8.59 -8.25
N LYS A 27 -1.45 -9.22 -8.64
CA LYS A 27 -1.69 -10.66 -8.41
C LYS A 27 -0.63 -11.46 -9.17
N GLU A 28 0.59 -11.47 -8.65
CA GLU A 28 1.67 -12.30 -9.17
C GLU A 28 1.27 -13.76 -8.98
N ASN A 29 1.26 -14.54 -10.06
CA ASN A 29 1.30 -15.99 -9.94
C ASN A 29 2.46 -16.33 -8.98
N HIS A 30 2.24 -17.14 -7.95
CA HIS A 30 3.26 -17.39 -6.92
C HIS A 30 4.38 -18.32 -7.41
N ALA A 31 4.13 -19.06 -8.49
CA ALA A 31 5.06 -20.01 -9.12
C ALA A 31 6.36 -19.41 -9.76
N PRO A 32 6.41 -18.19 -10.32
CA PRO A 32 7.60 -17.67 -11.01
C PRO A 32 8.60 -16.93 -10.12
N LYS A 33 8.25 -16.50 -8.89
CA LYS A 33 9.14 -15.61 -8.10
C LYS A 33 10.38 -16.34 -7.57
N TYR A 34 10.19 -17.56 -7.06
CA TYR A 34 11.29 -18.41 -6.58
C TYR A 34 12.19 -18.85 -7.74
N GLN A 35 11.60 -19.26 -8.87
CA GLN A 35 12.35 -19.64 -10.07
C GLN A 35 13.11 -18.45 -10.66
N LEU A 36 12.49 -17.27 -10.76
CA LEU A 36 13.15 -16.07 -11.25
C LEU A 36 14.33 -15.68 -10.36
N LYS A 37 14.17 -15.76 -9.03
CA LYS A 37 15.28 -15.51 -8.08
C LYS A 37 16.40 -16.53 -8.22
N LYS A 38 16.08 -17.81 -8.40
CA LYS A 38 17.05 -18.90 -8.48
C LYS A 38 17.81 -18.94 -9.81
N TYR A 39 17.12 -18.76 -10.93
CA TYR A 39 17.67 -18.94 -12.28
C TYR A 39 18.07 -17.62 -12.95
N PHE A 40 17.52 -16.48 -12.52
CA PHE A 40 17.77 -15.16 -13.13
C PHE A 40 17.98 -14.07 -12.06
N PRO A 41 18.97 -14.21 -11.15
CA PRO A 41 19.13 -13.34 -9.99
C PRO A 41 19.31 -11.85 -10.33
N LYS A 42 20.04 -11.52 -11.40
CA LYS A 42 20.23 -10.12 -11.84
C LYS A 42 18.91 -9.47 -12.27
N VAL A 43 18.12 -10.18 -13.08
CA VAL A 43 16.80 -9.71 -13.55
C VAL A 43 15.85 -9.58 -12.36
N TYR A 44 15.89 -10.54 -11.44
CA TYR A 44 15.11 -10.48 -10.20
C TYR A 44 15.45 -9.24 -9.36
N GLU A 45 16.73 -8.95 -9.15
CA GLU A 45 17.18 -7.77 -8.39
C GLU A 45 16.74 -6.46 -9.05
N GLU A 46 16.86 -6.34 -10.38
CA GLU A 46 16.40 -5.17 -11.12
C GLU A 46 14.89 -4.94 -10.97
N ILE A 47 14.10 -6.01 -11.11
CA ILE A 47 12.64 -5.95 -10.94
C ILE A 47 12.29 -5.56 -9.50
N TYR A 48 12.95 -6.16 -8.51
CA TYR A 48 12.71 -5.87 -7.10
C TYR A 48 13.03 -4.41 -6.77
N LYS A 49 14.22 -3.93 -7.19
CA LYS A 49 14.66 -2.55 -6.97
C LYS A 49 13.70 -1.55 -7.62
N ARG A 50 13.30 -1.79 -8.87
CA ARG A 50 12.36 -0.92 -9.59
C ARG A 50 11.00 -0.86 -8.89
N LYS A 51 10.47 -1.99 -8.42
CA LYS A 51 9.21 -2.02 -7.65
C LYS A 51 9.33 -1.27 -6.33
N PHE A 52 10.44 -1.48 -5.61
CA PHE A 52 10.73 -0.76 -4.37
C PHE A 52 10.73 0.75 -4.59
N GLU A 53 11.46 1.24 -5.60
CA GLU A 53 11.54 2.66 -5.91
C GLU A 53 10.19 3.24 -6.33
N LEU A 54 9.45 2.56 -7.21
CA LEU A 54 8.13 3.02 -7.68
C LEU A 54 7.14 3.18 -6.51
N ILE A 55 7.02 2.16 -5.67
CA ILE A 55 6.05 2.16 -4.57
C ILE A 55 6.44 3.17 -3.49
N THR A 56 7.72 3.16 -3.07
CA THR A 56 8.16 4.07 -2.01
C THR A 56 8.10 5.53 -2.45
N ASN A 57 8.38 5.85 -3.71
CA ASN A 57 8.24 7.21 -4.23
C ASN A 57 6.78 7.66 -4.31
N ALA A 58 5.87 6.78 -4.73
CA ALA A 58 4.44 7.07 -4.74
C ALA A 58 3.91 7.38 -3.33
N ILE A 59 4.29 6.56 -2.34
CA ILE A 59 3.88 6.75 -0.95
C ILE A 59 4.47 8.04 -0.39
N LYS A 60 5.77 8.31 -0.58
CA LYS A 60 6.39 9.57 -0.15
C LYS A 60 5.69 10.79 -0.73
N LYS A 61 5.33 10.76 -2.02
CA LYS A 61 4.57 11.84 -2.66
C LYS A 61 3.23 12.06 -1.96
N ASN A 62 2.51 10.97 -1.68
CA ASN A 62 1.24 11.01 -0.96
C ASN A 62 1.40 11.54 0.48
N LEU A 63 2.41 11.07 1.21
CA LEU A 63 2.74 11.53 2.56
C LEU A 63 3.03 13.03 2.58
N LYS A 64 3.88 13.51 1.67
CA LYS A 64 4.21 14.94 1.54
C LYS A 64 2.96 15.79 1.31
N GLN A 65 2.08 15.36 0.41
CA GLN A 65 0.82 16.06 0.12
C GLN A 65 -0.14 16.01 1.32
N GLY A 66 -0.31 14.85 1.94
CA GLY A 66 -1.20 14.70 3.09
C GLY A 66 -0.72 15.43 4.34
N ILE A 67 0.59 15.54 4.56
CA ILE A 67 1.16 16.41 5.61
C ILE A 67 0.82 17.87 5.31
N ALA A 68 1.10 18.35 4.09
CA ALA A 68 0.82 19.74 3.69
C ALA A 68 -0.67 20.11 3.79
N GLN A 69 -1.56 19.13 3.68
CA GLN A 69 -3.01 19.31 3.78
C GLN A 69 -3.58 18.94 5.17
N GLY A 70 -2.74 18.55 6.13
CA GLY A 70 -3.13 18.22 7.50
C GLY A 70 -3.84 16.87 7.69
N TYR A 71 -3.77 15.95 6.74
CA TYR A 71 -4.31 14.58 6.84
C TYR A 71 -3.35 13.61 7.55
N TYR A 72 -2.04 13.81 7.44
CA TYR A 72 -1.01 13.00 8.11
C TYR A 72 -0.22 13.82 9.11
N ARG A 73 0.30 13.18 10.17
CA ARG A 73 1.07 13.87 11.20
C ARG A 73 2.38 14.42 10.64
N GLU A 74 2.79 15.59 11.10
CA GLU A 74 4.01 16.28 10.65
C GLU A 74 5.30 15.65 11.20
N ASP A 75 5.20 14.91 12.31
CA ASP A 75 6.32 14.33 13.05
C ASP A 75 6.83 12.98 12.48
N ILE A 76 6.21 12.48 11.41
CA ILE A 76 6.56 11.19 10.82
C ILE A 76 7.79 11.29 9.91
N HIS A 77 8.67 10.29 10.00
CA HIS A 77 9.79 10.17 9.07
C HIS A 77 9.35 9.51 7.75
N GLN A 78 9.03 10.33 6.75
CA GLN A 78 8.41 9.89 5.48
C GLN A 78 9.15 8.73 4.77
N ASP A 79 10.49 8.72 4.78
CA ASP A 79 11.27 7.61 4.18
C ASP A 79 11.07 6.29 4.91
N ILE A 80 11.08 6.30 6.24
CA ILE A 80 10.90 5.10 7.08
C ILE A 80 9.48 4.58 6.91
N ILE A 81 8.48 5.47 6.94
CA ILE A 81 7.06 5.08 6.77
C ILE A 81 6.82 4.44 5.40
N ALA A 82 7.37 5.02 4.33
CA ALA A 82 7.24 4.43 2.99
C ALA A 82 7.90 3.05 2.89
N ARG A 83 9.05 2.85 3.55
CA ARG A 83 9.73 1.54 3.63
C ARG A 83 8.95 0.53 4.46
N PHE A 84 8.40 0.95 5.61
CA PHE A 84 7.53 0.11 6.43
C PHE A 84 6.31 -0.35 5.64
N TYR A 85 5.67 0.57 4.90
CA TYR A 85 4.55 0.19 4.05
C TYR A 85 4.95 -0.89 3.04
N TYR A 86 6.05 -0.69 2.31
CA TYR A 86 6.52 -1.65 1.30
C TYR A 86 6.90 -3.01 1.91
N ALA A 87 7.60 -3.00 3.05
CA ALA A 87 8.01 -4.21 3.74
C ALA A 87 6.79 -5.00 4.23
N GLY A 88 5.84 -4.34 4.90
CA GLY A 88 4.62 -5.00 5.35
C GLY A 88 3.74 -5.48 4.19
N MET A 89 3.64 -4.73 3.09
CA MET A 89 2.95 -5.17 1.87
C MET A 89 3.55 -6.45 1.28
N SER A 90 4.87 -6.62 1.43
CA SER A 90 5.55 -7.86 1.03
C SER A 90 5.29 -9.01 2.01
N ALA A 91 5.25 -8.71 3.32
CA ALA A 91 5.02 -9.70 4.39
C ALA A 91 3.59 -10.26 4.40
N ILE A 92 2.58 -9.43 4.10
CA ILE A 92 1.17 -9.88 4.05
C ILE A 92 0.85 -10.81 2.87
N LYS A 93 1.82 -11.03 1.98
CA LYS A 93 1.74 -11.99 0.87
C LYS A 93 2.41 -13.33 1.20
N ASP A 94 2.93 -13.47 2.42
CA ASP A 94 3.48 -14.71 2.92
C ASP A 94 2.34 -15.67 3.29
N TYR A 95 2.20 -16.75 2.53
CA TYR A 95 1.15 -17.75 2.74
C TYR A 95 1.31 -18.55 4.02
N ASP A 96 2.54 -18.69 4.52
CA ASP A 96 2.79 -19.44 5.76
C ASP A 96 2.24 -18.65 6.97
N ILE A 97 2.21 -17.32 6.86
CA ILE A 97 1.67 -16.42 7.88
C ILE A 97 0.18 -16.13 7.63
N PHE A 98 -0.19 -15.91 6.37
CA PHE A 98 -1.53 -15.50 5.95
C PHE A 98 -2.16 -16.54 4.99
N SER A 99 -2.45 -17.72 5.52
CA SER A 99 -3.11 -18.79 4.75
C SER A 99 -4.43 -18.31 4.15
N SER A 100 -4.61 -18.55 2.84
CA SER A 100 -5.83 -18.19 2.11
C SER A 100 -7.07 -18.98 2.52
N GLU A 101 -6.91 -20.05 3.30
CA GLU A 101 -8.02 -20.82 3.87
C GLU A 101 -8.73 -20.03 5.00
N ALA A 102 -7.97 -19.21 5.73
CA ALA A 102 -8.48 -18.41 6.84
C ALA A 102 -8.96 -17.02 6.41
N TYR A 103 -8.28 -16.40 5.43
CA TYR A 103 -8.54 -15.01 5.05
C TYR A 103 -8.47 -14.79 3.54
N LYS A 104 -9.41 -13.99 3.02
CA LYS A 104 -9.36 -13.57 1.61
C LYS A 104 -8.21 -12.56 1.43
N PRO A 105 -7.40 -12.64 0.37
CA PRO A 105 -6.31 -11.68 0.12
C PRO A 105 -6.76 -10.22 0.13
N ALA A 106 -7.94 -9.91 -0.43
CA ALA A 106 -8.50 -8.56 -0.41
C ALA A 106 -8.74 -8.05 1.02
N GLN A 107 -9.22 -8.91 1.92
CA GLN A 107 -9.45 -8.55 3.32
C GLN A 107 -8.13 -8.23 4.02
N ILE A 108 -7.10 -9.08 3.85
CA ILE A 108 -5.77 -8.83 4.43
C ILE A 108 -5.21 -7.48 3.95
N MET A 109 -5.31 -7.22 2.64
CA MET A 109 -4.82 -5.97 2.04
C MET A 109 -5.56 -4.74 2.56
N THR A 110 -6.89 -4.79 2.64
CA THR A 110 -7.72 -3.72 3.20
C THR A 110 -7.35 -3.46 4.65
N THR A 111 -7.30 -4.52 5.48
CA THR A 111 -6.93 -4.40 6.90
C THR A 111 -5.54 -3.80 7.08
N TYR A 112 -4.55 -4.24 6.29
CA TYR A 112 -3.19 -3.68 6.35
C TYR A 112 -3.14 -2.19 5.97
N THR A 113 -3.90 -1.81 4.93
CA THR A 113 -3.95 -0.41 4.47
C THR A 113 -4.62 0.49 5.52
N ILE A 114 -5.74 0.04 6.10
CA ILE A 114 -6.42 0.75 7.20
C ILE A 114 -5.47 0.89 8.40
N TYR A 115 -4.82 -0.20 8.80
CA TYR A 115 -3.84 -0.19 9.88
C TYR A 115 -2.75 0.85 9.65
N HIS A 116 -2.17 0.87 8.45
CA HIS A 116 -1.09 1.80 8.14
C HIS A 116 -1.56 3.26 8.16
N ILE A 117 -2.72 3.56 7.56
CA ILE A 117 -3.26 4.92 7.54
C ILE A 117 -3.60 5.39 8.96
N ARG A 118 -4.28 4.56 9.77
CA ARG A 118 -4.59 4.90 11.17
C ARG A 118 -3.34 5.17 11.99
N ALA A 119 -2.24 4.46 11.71
CA ALA A 119 -0.98 4.65 12.40
C ALA A 119 -0.30 5.99 12.09
N ILE A 120 -0.64 6.70 11.01
CA ILE A 120 0.03 7.95 10.58
C ILE A 120 -0.90 9.17 10.42
N ALA A 121 -2.21 8.96 10.47
CA ALA A 121 -3.21 9.99 10.27
C ALA A 121 -3.30 10.98 11.46
N THR A 122 -3.71 12.21 11.16
CA THR A 122 -4.21 13.18 12.14
C THR A 122 -5.68 12.90 12.46
N PRO A 123 -6.31 13.58 13.45
CA PRO A 123 -7.76 13.49 13.64
C PRO A 123 -8.57 13.82 12.37
N LYS A 124 -8.10 14.79 11.56
CA LYS A 124 -8.70 15.11 10.24
C LYS A 124 -8.58 13.93 9.27
N GLY A 125 -7.41 13.31 9.19
CA GLY A 125 -7.16 12.11 8.39
C GLY A 125 -8.03 10.93 8.82
N LEU A 126 -8.15 10.69 10.12
CA LEU A 126 -8.99 9.63 10.68
C LEU A 126 -10.46 9.84 10.34
N ASN A 127 -11.01 11.05 10.57
CA ASN A 127 -12.40 11.34 10.21
C ASN A 127 -12.68 11.12 8.72
N THR A 128 -11.71 11.43 7.88
CA THR A 128 -11.80 11.19 6.43
C THR A 128 -11.80 9.70 6.10
N LEU A 129 -10.92 8.93 6.77
CA LEU A 129 -10.87 7.47 6.62
C LEU A 129 -12.19 6.84 7.06
N GLU A 130 -12.72 7.18 8.24
CA GLU A 130 -13.97 6.60 8.75
C GLU A 130 -15.16 6.90 7.83
N LYS A 131 -15.22 8.12 7.29
CA LYS A 131 -16.24 8.47 6.28
C LYS A 131 -16.13 7.58 5.04
N TYR A 132 -14.91 7.40 4.52
CA TYR A 132 -14.68 6.55 3.35
C TYR A 132 -15.06 5.09 3.61
N LEU A 133 -14.68 4.53 4.76
CA LEU A 133 -15.01 3.15 5.15
C LEU A 133 -16.52 2.95 5.28
N SER A 134 -17.21 3.89 5.91
CA SER A 134 -18.67 3.85 6.03
C SER A 134 -19.39 3.94 4.68
N GLU A 135 -18.87 4.72 3.72
CA GLU A 135 -19.47 4.88 2.39
C GLU A 135 -19.30 3.64 1.50
N HIS A 136 -18.28 2.81 1.76
CA HIS A 136 -17.93 1.65 0.94
C HIS A 136 -18.16 0.31 1.64
N GLU A 137 -18.76 0.33 2.85
CA GLU A 137 -19.06 -0.87 3.66
C GLU A 137 -17.80 -1.73 3.95
N LEU A 138 -16.67 -1.08 4.24
CA LEU A 138 -15.36 -1.71 4.49
C LEU A 138 -15.00 -1.83 5.98
#